data_AF-A0A3E0KAU5-F1
#
_entry.id   AF-A0A3E0KAU5-F1
#
_cell.length_a   1.000
_cell.length_b   1.000
_cell.length_c   1.000
_cell.angle_alpha   90.00
_cell.angle_beta   90.00
_cell.angle_gamma   90.00
#
_symmetry.space_group_name_H-M   'P 1'
#
loop_
_entity.id
_entity.type
_entity.pdbx_description
1 polymer ?
#
loop_
_entity_poly.entity_id
_entity_poly.type
_entity_poly.pdbx_seq_one_letter_code
_entity_poly.pdbx_strand_id
1 'polypeptide(L)'
;MPAIFAMTADASATDQRGRNMARIGAMIGIAAITGPMVSGILRSAWGPNAVFITVFIVMALGAALALTLPETLRNEKKRAAEDAGPSRISFAAPGFHMLNLAGFGTAAGMGALTYLIPLQLEQQGLSAARSSSVFSIYAIVAVIVMMTIGRRGYRLTTFAAGFLGMAAAFAVLSFGSSFGVAALGMAIFGLGFGMLYPTLNTQVAAMFPANGRGRAYGIFNAFYTMGVVVTPPAIGWAMPHTTTSVVFGVLAALALLGAAGLYGFRHLMDVNPEKDAARTAAV
;
A
#
# COMPACT_ATOMS: atom_id res chain seq x y z
N MET A 1 -1.36 11.94 -1.21
CA MET A 1 0.00 11.36 -1.28
C MET A 1 0.82 11.90 -2.45
N PRO A 2 0.36 11.90 -3.72
CA PRO A 2 1.19 12.33 -4.87
C PRO A 2 1.64 13.80 -4.81
N ALA A 3 0.74 14.71 -4.42
CA ALA A 3 1.01 16.14 -4.38
C ALA A 3 2.12 16.54 -3.38
N ILE A 4 2.16 15.91 -2.20
CA ILE A 4 3.18 16.20 -1.18
C ILE A 4 4.57 15.80 -1.67
N PHE A 5 4.70 14.61 -2.27
CA PHE A 5 5.97 14.14 -2.83
C PHE A 5 6.44 15.01 -4.00
N ALA A 6 5.52 15.49 -4.85
CA ALA A 6 5.84 16.42 -5.93
C ALA A 6 6.35 17.77 -5.38
N MET A 7 5.60 18.40 -4.47
CA MET A 7 5.98 19.69 -3.88
C MET A 7 7.35 19.66 -3.19
N THR A 8 7.63 18.59 -2.44
CA THR A 8 8.92 18.47 -1.74
C THR A 8 10.06 18.05 -2.67
N ALA A 9 9.80 17.31 -3.75
CA ALA A 9 10.81 17.07 -4.77
C ALA A 9 11.18 18.36 -5.52
N ASP A 10 10.21 19.24 -5.75
CA ASP A 10 10.42 20.52 -6.45
C ASP A 10 11.09 21.58 -5.56
N ALA A 11 10.75 21.65 -4.27
CA ALA A 11 11.36 22.58 -3.32
C ALA A 11 12.78 22.16 -2.87
N SER A 12 13.23 20.94 -3.19
CA SER A 12 14.52 20.42 -2.75
C SER A 12 15.57 20.48 -3.86
N ALA A 13 16.76 20.99 -3.53
CA ALA A 13 17.95 20.84 -4.37
C ALA A 13 18.20 19.36 -4.69
N THR A 14 18.73 19.06 -5.89
CA THR A 14 18.86 17.70 -6.44
C THR A 14 19.55 16.71 -5.50
N ASP A 15 20.53 17.19 -4.72
CA ASP A 15 21.29 16.42 -3.73
C ASP A 15 20.52 16.15 -2.41
N GLN A 16 19.52 16.99 -2.08
CA GLN A 16 18.74 16.88 -0.84
C GLN A 16 17.39 16.18 -1.04
N ARG A 17 16.96 15.94 -2.28
CA ARG A 17 15.69 15.28 -2.62
C ARG A 17 15.49 13.96 -1.88
N GLY A 18 16.49 13.06 -1.93
CA GLY A 18 16.39 11.77 -1.25
C GLY A 18 16.20 11.90 0.27
N ARG A 19 16.87 12.86 0.90
CA ARG A 19 16.81 13.10 2.35
C ARG A 19 15.45 13.68 2.77
N ASN A 20 14.88 14.58 1.97
CA ASN A 20 13.57 15.16 2.23
C ASN A 20 12.43 14.16 1.94
N MET A 21 12.54 13.35 0.89
CA MET A 21 11.62 12.24 0.64
C MET A 21 11.63 11.21 1.79
N ALA A 22 12.80 10.89 2.34
CA ALA A 22 12.93 9.98 3.48
C ALA A 22 12.25 10.53 4.75
N ARG A 23 12.33 11.84 5.01
CA ARG A 23 11.63 12.49 6.13
C ARG A 23 10.12 12.38 6.00
N ILE A 24 9.57 12.57 4.81
CA ILE A 24 8.14 12.41 4.54
C ILE A 24 7.71 10.95 4.76
N GLY A 25 8.50 10.00 4.24
CA GLY A 25 8.26 8.58 4.49
C GLY A 25 8.26 8.23 5.98
N ALA A 26 9.17 8.80 6.76
CA ALA A 26 9.22 8.60 8.21
C ALA A 26 7.96 9.13 8.92
N MET A 27 7.47 10.32 8.54
CA MET A 27 6.23 10.86 9.10
C MET A 27 5.01 9.99 8.79
N ILE A 28 4.92 9.48 7.55
CA ILE A 28 3.85 8.54 7.15
C ILE A 28 3.94 7.24 7.97
N GLY A 29 5.16 6.71 8.15
CA GLY A 29 5.39 5.52 8.97
C GLY A 29 4.96 5.71 10.42
N ILE A 30 5.33 6.83 11.05
CA ILE A 30 4.93 7.16 12.42
C ILE A 30 3.40 7.25 12.52
N ALA A 31 2.75 7.95 11.59
CA ALA A 31 1.30 8.07 11.56
C ALA A 31 0.60 6.71 11.38
N ALA A 32 1.15 5.82 10.55
CA ALA A 32 0.62 4.47 10.36
C ALA A 32 0.76 3.59 11.61
N ILE A 33 1.83 3.77 12.40
CA ILE A 33 2.05 3.04 13.65
C ILE A 33 1.15 3.55 14.77
N THR A 34 1.06 4.87 14.95
CA THR A 34 0.34 5.48 16.07
C THR A 34 -1.16 5.63 15.80
N GLY A 35 -1.56 5.82 14.55
CA GLY A 35 -2.94 6.09 14.15
C GLY A 35 -3.96 5.05 14.65
N PRO A 36 -3.78 3.75 14.35
CA PRO A 36 -4.69 2.71 14.83
C PRO A 36 -4.75 2.64 16.37
N MET A 37 -3.62 2.83 17.04
CA MET A 37 -3.57 2.77 18.51
C MET A 37 -4.31 3.95 19.13
N VAL A 38 -4.04 5.17 18.67
CA VAL A 38 -4.69 6.40 19.16
C VAL A 38 -6.19 6.37 18.85
N SER A 39 -6.59 5.96 17.64
CA SER A 39 -8.00 5.82 17.28
C SER A 39 -8.73 4.77 18.13
N GLY A 40 -8.09 3.63 18.42
CA GLY A 40 -8.63 2.61 19.31
C GLY A 40 -8.79 3.10 20.77
N ILE A 41 -7.83 3.88 21.27
CA ILE A 41 -7.89 4.49 22.62
C ILE A 41 -9.02 5.51 22.69
N LEU A 42 -9.09 6.45 21.74
CA LEU A 42 -10.14 7.47 21.66
C LEU A 42 -11.53 6.81 21.59
N ARG A 43 -11.68 5.78 20.75
CA ARG A 43 -12.91 5.01 20.63
C ARG A 43 -13.29 4.32 21.94
N SER A 44 -12.32 3.77 22.67
CA SER A 44 -12.58 3.07 23.93
C SER A 44 -12.95 4.02 25.07
N ALA A 45 -12.37 5.22 25.10
CA ALA A 45 -12.58 6.20 26.17
C ALA A 45 -13.85 7.04 25.98
N TRP A 46 -14.10 7.50 24.76
CA TRP A 46 -15.14 8.51 24.47
C TRP A 46 -16.06 8.12 23.30
N GLY A 47 -16.01 6.86 22.88
CA GLY A 47 -16.83 6.35 21.78
C GLY A 47 -16.34 6.76 20.39
N PRO A 48 -17.02 6.27 19.33
CA PRO A 48 -16.58 6.47 17.94
C PRO A 48 -16.60 7.94 17.49
N ASN A 49 -17.50 8.76 18.05
CA ASN A 49 -17.61 10.19 17.70
C ASN A 49 -16.33 10.95 18.01
N ALA A 50 -15.63 10.63 19.10
CA ALA A 50 -14.37 11.25 19.45
C ALA A 50 -13.28 11.01 18.38
N VAL A 51 -13.28 9.84 17.75
CA VAL A 51 -12.36 9.54 16.64
C VAL A 51 -12.66 10.44 15.44
N PHE A 52 -13.93 10.54 15.03
CA PHE A 52 -14.33 11.37 13.89
C PHE A 52 -14.05 12.85 14.12
N ILE A 53 -14.36 13.38 15.30
CA ILE A 53 -14.06 14.77 15.66
C ILE A 53 -12.55 15.03 15.63
N THR A 54 -11.75 14.11 16.18
CA THR A 54 -10.29 14.24 16.18
C THR A 54 -9.73 14.26 14.75
N VAL A 55 -10.18 13.33 13.90
CA VAL A 55 -9.77 13.29 12.48
C VAL A 55 -10.20 14.57 11.76
N PHE A 56 -11.42 15.06 12.01
CA PHE A 56 -11.91 16.31 11.45
C PHE A 56 -11.04 17.51 11.84
N ILE A 57 -10.72 17.66 13.14
CA ILE A 57 -9.87 18.76 13.63
C ILE A 57 -8.48 18.68 12.98
N VAL A 58 -7.86 17.50 12.94
CA VAL A 58 -6.54 17.32 12.33
C VAL A 58 -6.56 17.67 10.83
N MET A 59 -7.59 17.23 10.10
CA MET A 59 -7.74 17.57 8.68
C MET A 59 -8.03 19.06 8.46
N ALA A 60 -8.86 19.67 9.29
CA ALA A 60 -9.18 21.10 9.21
C ALA A 60 -7.95 21.97 9.48
N LEU A 61 -7.14 21.63 10.49
CA LEU A 61 -5.87 22.28 10.77
C LEU A 61 -4.87 22.11 9.61
N GLY A 62 -4.77 20.89 9.06
CA GLY A 62 -3.94 20.63 7.90
C GLY A 62 -4.37 21.44 6.66
N ALA A 63 -5.67 21.56 6.41
CA ALA A 63 -6.22 22.37 5.33
C ALA A 63 -5.95 23.87 5.57
N ALA A 64 -6.17 24.37 6.79
CA ALA A 64 -5.88 25.76 7.14
C ALA A 64 -4.40 26.10 6.94
N LEU A 65 -3.49 25.22 7.36
CA LEU A 65 -2.06 25.39 7.13
C LEU A 65 -1.72 25.34 5.64
N ALA A 66 -2.35 24.44 4.87
CA ALA A 66 -2.14 24.35 3.43
C ALA A 66 -2.52 25.64 2.69
N LEU A 67 -3.53 26.37 3.16
CA LEU A 67 -3.91 27.69 2.61
C LEU A 67 -2.86 28.78 2.87
N THR A 68 -1.96 28.59 3.84
CA THR A 68 -0.86 29.54 4.12
C THR A 68 0.41 29.27 3.32
N LEU A 69 0.48 28.12 2.61
CA LEU A 69 1.65 27.77 1.81
C LEU A 69 1.63 28.49 0.46
N PRO A 70 2.78 29.02 -0.01
CA PRO A 70 2.87 29.69 -1.31
C PRO A 70 2.56 28.71 -2.46
N GLU A 71 1.80 29.19 -3.44
CA GLU A 71 1.35 28.40 -4.58
C GLU A 71 2.53 27.99 -5.49
N THR A 72 2.88 26.71 -5.47
CA THR A 72 3.98 26.14 -6.29
C THR A 72 3.55 25.68 -7.70
N LEU A 73 2.26 25.81 -8.04
CA LEU A 73 1.63 25.24 -9.25
C LEU A 73 2.09 25.85 -10.59
N ARG A 74 2.77 27.01 -10.57
CA ARG A 74 3.15 27.74 -11.80
C ARG A 74 4.18 26.98 -12.67
N ASN A 75 4.93 26.04 -12.10
CA ASN A 75 5.94 25.25 -12.83
C ASN A 75 5.42 23.89 -13.36
N GLU A 76 4.27 23.38 -12.89
CA GLU A 76 3.72 22.09 -13.34
C GLU A 76 3.19 22.15 -14.77
N LYS A 77 2.39 23.16 -15.12
CA LYS A 77 1.84 23.31 -16.49
C LYS A 77 2.92 23.50 -17.54
N LYS A 78 4.03 24.15 -17.18
CA LYS A 78 5.13 24.43 -18.10
C LYS A 78 5.97 23.17 -18.36
N ARG A 79 6.31 22.41 -17.32
CA ARG A 79 7.03 21.12 -17.46
C ARG A 79 6.20 20.02 -18.10
N ALA A 80 4.91 19.91 -17.75
CA ALA A 80 4.02 18.92 -18.36
C ALA A 80 3.78 19.18 -19.86
N ALA A 81 3.83 20.44 -20.30
CA ALA A 81 3.77 20.82 -21.71
C ALA A 81 5.12 20.62 -22.43
N GLU A 82 6.25 20.83 -21.75
CA GLU A 82 7.60 20.63 -22.30
C GLU A 82 7.98 19.13 -22.43
N ASP A 83 7.47 18.25 -21.57
CA ASP A 83 7.75 16.80 -21.57
C ASP A 83 6.71 15.96 -22.36
N ALA A 84 5.90 16.58 -23.22
CA ALA A 84 4.86 15.92 -24.01
C ALA A 84 5.41 15.11 -25.21
N GLY A 85 6.39 14.23 -24.96
CA GLY A 85 6.78 13.19 -25.91
C GLY A 85 5.76 12.02 -25.92
N PRO A 86 5.56 11.33 -27.05
CA PRO A 86 4.62 10.20 -27.13
C PRO A 86 5.02 9.13 -26.11
N SER A 87 4.08 8.76 -25.24
CA SER A 87 4.31 7.71 -24.22
C SER A 87 4.62 6.39 -24.93
N ARG A 88 5.88 5.96 -24.89
CA ARG A 88 6.36 4.75 -25.56
C ARG A 88 5.88 3.43 -24.93
N ILE A 89 5.04 3.47 -23.89
CA ILE A 89 4.49 2.27 -23.24
C ILE A 89 2.97 2.42 -23.12
N SER A 90 2.25 1.46 -23.68
CA SER A 90 0.79 1.44 -23.71
C SER A 90 0.24 1.07 -22.34
N PHE A 91 -0.72 1.84 -21.83
CA PHE A 91 -1.52 1.49 -20.65
C PHE A 91 -2.30 0.18 -20.85
N ALA A 92 -2.36 -0.36 -22.07
CA ALA A 92 -2.90 -1.67 -22.40
C ALA A 92 -1.89 -2.82 -22.25
N ALA A 93 -0.66 -2.55 -21.80
CA ALA A 93 0.36 -3.57 -21.64
C ALA A 93 -0.09 -4.64 -20.61
N PRO A 94 -0.05 -5.94 -20.95
CA PRO A 94 -0.43 -7.02 -20.03
C PRO A 94 0.30 -6.96 -18.68
N GLY A 95 1.59 -6.59 -18.68
CA GLY A 95 2.38 -6.42 -17.47
C GLY A 95 1.84 -5.33 -16.54
N PHE A 96 1.32 -4.22 -17.09
CA PHE A 96 0.73 -3.15 -16.29
C PHE A 96 -0.62 -3.57 -15.70
N HIS A 97 -1.47 -4.26 -16.45
CA HIS A 97 -2.72 -4.81 -15.89
C HIS A 97 -2.47 -5.81 -14.77
N MET A 98 -1.48 -6.69 -14.93
CA MET A 98 -1.12 -7.64 -13.90
C MET A 98 -0.56 -6.95 -12.63
N LEU A 99 0.19 -5.86 -12.81
CA LEU A 99 0.66 -5.03 -11.69
C LEU A 99 -0.49 -4.34 -10.96
N ASN A 100 -1.48 -3.81 -11.70
CA ASN A 100 -2.70 -3.23 -11.12
C ASN A 100 -3.52 -4.29 -10.38
N LEU A 101 -3.65 -5.50 -10.93
CA LEU A 101 -4.32 -6.61 -10.27
C LEU A 101 -3.61 -7.05 -8.99
N ALA A 102 -2.27 -7.11 -9.01
CA ALA A 102 -1.47 -7.38 -7.83
C ALA A 102 -1.63 -6.29 -6.75
N GLY A 103 -1.65 -5.01 -7.16
CA GLY A 103 -1.96 -3.88 -6.28
C GLY A 103 -3.35 -3.98 -5.67
N PHE A 104 -4.37 -4.29 -6.49
CA PHE A 104 -5.73 -4.54 -6.04
C PHE A 104 -5.80 -5.69 -5.04
N GLY A 105 -5.19 -6.84 -5.32
CA GLY A 105 -5.20 -8.00 -4.42
C GLY A 105 -4.52 -7.71 -3.07
N THR A 106 -3.40 -6.97 -3.11
CA THR A 106 -2.70 -6.50 -1.90
C THR A 106 -3.61 -5.61 -1.05
N ALA A 107 -4.24 -4.63 -1.69
CA ALA A 107 -5.15 -3.71 -1.05
C ALA A 107 -6.44 -4.37 -0.54
N ALA A 108 -7.00 -5.31 -1.29
CA ALA A 108 -8.15 -6.10 -0.91
C ALA A 108 -7.85 -6.91 0.35
N GLY A 109 -6.68 -7.56 0.40
CA GLY A 109 -6.20 -8.24 1.60
C GLY A 109 -6.12 -7.30 2.82
N MET A 110 -5.59 -6.09 2.64
CA MET A 110 -5.55 -5.09 3.70
C MET A 110 -6.97 -4.65 4.12
N GLY A 111 -7.86 -4.38 3.17
CA GLY A 111 -9.27 -4.03 3.43
C GLY A 111 -10.00 -5.11 4.23
N ALA A 112 -9.78 -6.38 3.88
CA ALA A 112 -10.31 -7.52 4.62
C ALA A 112 -9.86 -7.52 6.08
N LEU A 113 -8.57 -7.33 6.33
CA LEU A 113 -8.01 -7.29 7.67
C LEU A 113 -8.56 -6.13 8.49
N THR A 114 -8.69 -4.94 7.89
CA THR A 114 -9.23 -3.73 8.57
C THR A 114 -10.65 -3.91 9.10
N TYR A 115 -11.43 -4.82 8.50
CA TYR A 115 -12.79 -5.12 8.95
C TYR A 115 -12.83 -6.35 9.88
N LEU A 116 -12.26 -7.48 9.44
CA LEU A 116 -12.42 -8.76 10.13
C LEU A 116 -11.70 -8.80 11.48
N ILE A 117 -10.47 -8.26 11.55
CA ILE A 117 -9.65 -8.41 12.75
C ILE A 117 -10.22 -7.64 13.95
N PRO A 118 -10.57 -6.34 13.83
CA PRO A 118 -11.20 -5.64 14.94
C PRO A 118 -12.51 -6.30 15.37
N LEU A 119 -13.36 -6.68 14.41
CA LEU A 119 -14.65 -7.31 14.67
C LEU A 119 -14.48 -8.62 15.46
N GLN A 120 -13.58 -9.48 15.01
CA GLN A 120 -13.34 -10.79 15.61
C GLN A 120 -12.75 -10.66 17.03
N LEU A 121 -11.83 -9.74 17.26
CA LEU A 121 -11.23 -9.51 18.58
C LEU A 121 -12.22 -8.83 19.55
N GLU A 122 -13.03 -7.89 19.07
CA GLU A 122 -14.07 -7.26 19.89
C GLU A 122 -15.19 -8.23 20.26
N GLN A 123 -15.55 -9.17 19.38
CA GLN A 123 -16.47 -10.27 19.69
C GLN A 123 -15.94 -11.20 20.79
N GLN A 124 -14.62 -11.24 21.00
CA GLN A 124 -14.00 -11.93 22.13
C GLN A 124 -13.96 -11.08 23.42
N GLY A 125 -14.57 -9.90 23.41
CA GLY A 125 -14.60 -8.98 24.56
C GLY A 125 -13.33 -8.13 24.72
N LEU A 126 -12.44 -8.09 23.72
CA LEU A 126 -11.29 -7.19 23.76
C LEU A 126 -11.73 -5.74 23.50
N SER A 127 -11.12 -4.80 24.22
CA SER A 127 -11.35 -3.37 23.99
C SER A 127 -10.89 -2.95 22.59
N ALA A 128 -11.51 -1.92 22.01
CA ALA A 128 -11.13 -1.40 20.70
C ALA A 128 -9.65 -0.96 20.64
N ALA A 129 -9.10 -0.47 21.76
CA ALA A 129 -7.68 -0.14 21.89
C ALA A 129 -6.78 -1.38 21.69
N ARG A 130 -7.10 -2.49 22.36
CA ARG A 130 -6.34 -3.74 22.22
C ARG A 130 -6.54 -4.34 20.82
N SER A 131 -7.77 -4.37 20.32
CA SER A 131 -8.07 -4.89 18.97
C SER A 131 -7.38 -4.11 17.86
N SER A 132 -7.22 -2.79 18.00
CA SER A 132 -6.55 -1.94 16.99
C SER A 132 -5.03 -2.01 17.07
N SER A 133 -4.45 -2.42 18.21
CA SER A 133 -2.99 -2.49 18.41
C SER A 133 -2.28 -3.47 17.47
N VAL A 134 -2.97 -4.49 16.97
CA VAL A 134 -2.39 -5.45 15.99
C VAL A 134 -2.05 -4.77 14.66
N PHE A 135 -2.71 -3.67 14.30
CA PHE A 135 -2.34 -2.86 13.13
C PHE A 135 -1.05 -2.07 13.37
N SER A 136 -0.77 -1.66 14.60
CA SER A 136 0.51 -1.06 14.97
C SER A 136 1.64 -2.09 14.85
N ILE A 137 1.41 -3.35 15.25
CA ILE A 137 2.37 -4.45 15.05
C ILE A 137 2.66 -4.62 13.55
N TYR A 138 1.63 -4.73 12.73
CA TYR A 138 1.74 -4.76 11.27
C TYR A 138 2.59 -3.58 10.74
N ALA A 139 2.26 -2.35 11.16
CA ALA A 139 2.92 -1.14 10.66
C ALA A 139 4.40 -1.09 11.05
N ILE A 140 4.74 -1.45 12.30
CA ILE A 140 6.13 -1.51 12.77
C ILE A 140 6.92 -2.50 11.92
N VAL A 141 6.41 -3.72 11.76
CA VAL A 141 7.09 -4.76 10.98
C VAL A 141 7.24 -4.35 9.52
N ALA A 142 6.18 -3.81 8.91
CA ALA A 142 6.21 -3.32 7.54
C ALA A 142 7.27 -2.22 7.35
N VAL A 143 7.33 -1.23 8.25
CA VAL A 143 8.32 -0.14 8.18
C VAL A 143 9.75 -0.68 8.29
N ILE A 144 10.02 -1.58 9.24
CA ILE A 144 11.35 -2.21 9.39
C ILE A 144 11.76 -2.90 8.09
N VAL A 145 10.86 -3.70 7.53
CA VAL A 145 11.12 -4.47 6.30
C VAL A 145 11.34 -3.54 5.10
N MET A 146 10.52 -2.51 4.94
CA MET A 146 10.67 -1.51 3.89
C MET A 146 12.05 -0.85 3.95
N MET A 147 12.52 -0.50 5.17
CA MET A 147 13.84 0.09 5.38
C MET A 147 14.99 -0.88 5.08
N THR A 148 14.86 -2.16 5.44
CA THR A 148 15.90 -3.16 5.20
C THR A 148 16.00 -3.56 3.73
N ILE A 149 14.87 -3.80 3.06
CA ILE A 149 14.83 -4.26 1.67
C ILE A 149 15.12 -3.11 0.71
N GLY A 150 14.69 -1.89 1.02
CA GLY A 150 14.99 -0.71 0.21
C GLY A 150 16.49 -0.49 0.01
N ARG A 151 17.34 -0.99 0.92
CA ARG A 151 18.80 -0.95 0.79
C ARG A 151 19.39 -2.02 -0.14
N ARG A 152 18.69 -3.13 -0.37
CA ARG A 152 19.16 -4.28 -1.18
C ARG A 152 18.60 -4.28 -2.60
N GLY A 153 17.72 -3.33 -2.92
CA GLY A 153 17.01 -3.24 -4.19
C GLY A 153 15.80 -4.16 -4.24
N TYR A 154 14.73 -3.70 -4.89
CA TYR A 154 13.50 -4.46 -5.07
C TYR A 154 13.60 -5.30 -6.34
N ARG A 155 13.54 -6.63 -6.21
CA ARG A 155 13.59 -7.59 -7.33
C ARG A 155 12.23 -8.28 -7.47
N LEU A 156 11.94 -8.83 -8.65
CA LEU A 156 10.74 -9.66 -8.85
C LEU A 156 10.67 -10.86 -7.88
N THR A 157 11.80 -11.39 -7.43
CA THR A 157 11.83 -12.46 -6.41
C THR A 157 11.31 -11.97 -5.06
N THR A 158 11.59 -10.72 -4.70
CA THR A 158 11.03 -10.04 -3.51
C THR A 158 9.52 -9.87 -3.62
N PHE A 159 9.02 -9.78 -4.85
CA PHE A 159 7.60 -9.67 -5.16
C PHE A 159 6.81 -10.95 -4.86
N ALA A 160 7.28 -12.08 -5.36
CA ALA A 160 6.68 -13.38 -5.08
C ALA A 160 6.77 -13.72 -3.58
N ALA A 161 7.91 -13.42 -2.94
CA ALA A 161 8.09 -13.59 -1.50
C ALA A 161 7.09 -12.75 -0.68
N GLY A 162 6.76 -11.53 -1.13
CA GLY A 162 5.75 -10.68 -0.52
C GLY A 162 4.36 -11.32 -0.52
N PHE A 163 3.92 -11.86 -1.66
CA PHE A 163 2.63 -12.57 -1.77
C PHE A 163 2.61 -13.88 -0.97
N LEU A 164 3.72 -14.63 -0.94
CA LEU A 164 3.84 -15.81 -0.08
C LEU A 164 3.74 -15.45 1.40
N GLY A 165 4.35 -14.33 1.81
CA GLY A 165 4.21 -13.78 3.16
C GLY A 165 2.76 -13.43 3.49
N MET A 166 2.04 -12.78 2.57
CA MET A 166 0.61 -12.50 2.75
C MET A 166 -0.23 -13.78 2.82
N ALA A 167 0.04 -14.78 1.97
CA ALA A 167 -0.64 -16.07 2.02
C ALA A 167 -0.42 -16.77 3.36
N ALA A 168 0.81 -16.79 3.86
CA ALA A 168 1.14 -17.33 5.18
C ALA A 168 0.42 -16.58 6.30
N ALA A 169 0.33 -15.25 6.22
CA ALA A 169 -0.42 -14.45 7.19
C ALA A 169 -1.90 -14.83 7.23
N PHE A 170 -2.56 -14.93 6.07
CA PHE A 170 -3.96 -15.33 5.99
C PHE A 170 -4.17 -16.78 6.44
N ALA A 171 -3.24 -17.68 6.12
CA ALA A 171 -3.28 -19.05 6.63
C ALA A 171 -3.21 -19.07 8.17
N VAL A 172 -2.29 -18.32 8.79
CA VAL A 172 -2.20 -18.18 10.25
C VAL A 172 -3.52 -17.66 10.84
N LEU A 173 -4.08 -16.61 10.25
CA LEU A 173 -5.34 -16.01 10.69
C LEU A 173 -6.55 -16.94 10.53
N SER A 174 -6.48 -17.94 9.66
CA SER A 174 -7.55 -18.92 9.49
C SER A 174 -7.69 -19.89 10.67
N PHE A 175 -6.62 -20.10 11.45
CA PHE A 175 -6.57 -21.09 12.54
C PHE A 175 -7.25 -20.62 13.84
N GLY A 176 -7.57 -19.34 13.99
CA GLY A 176 -8.23 -18.89 15.21
C GLY A 176 -8.43 -17.39 15.34
N SER A 177 -9.17 -17.02 16.38
CA SER A 177 -9.63 -15.66 16.66
C SER A 177 -8.91 -15.00 17.83
N SER A 178 -7.91 -15.66 18.43
CA SER A 178 -7.23 -15.11 19.61
C SER A 178 -6.31 -13.93 19.26
N PHE A 179 -6.09 -13.06 20.23
CA PHE A 179 -5.16 -11.93 20.06
C PHE A 179 -3.76 -12.37 19.62
N GLY A 180 -3.24 -13.49 20.15
CA GLY A 180 -1.93 -14.02 19.76
C GLY A 180 -1.86 -14.44 18.30
N VAL A 181 -2.91 -15.10 17.79
CA VAL A 181 -3.02 -15.48 16.38
C VAL A 181 -3.13 -14.23 15.50
N ALA A 182 -3.95 -13.26 15.90
CA ALA A 182 -4.09 -12.00 15.18
C ALA A 182 -2.77 -11.20 15.14
N ALA A 183 -2.06 -11.10 16.26
CA ALA A 183 -0.77 -10.41 16.35
C ALA A 183 0.29 -11.08 15.47
N LEU A 184 0.40 -12.41 15.51
CA LEU A 184 1.33 -13.16 14.67
C LEU A 184 0.98 -13.02 13.18
N GLY A 185 -0.30 -13.19 12.83
CA GLY A 185 -0.79 -13.02 11.46
C GLY A 185 -0.51 -11.61 10.92
N MET A 186 -0.76 -10.57 11.71
CA MET A 186 -0.49 -9.18 11.33
C MET A 186 1.01 -8.87 11.22
N ALA A 187 1.85 -9.47 12.07
CA ALA A 187 3.30 -9.36 11.94
C ALA A 187 3.78 -10.00 10.62
N ILE A 188 3.32 -11.21 10.30
CA ILE A 188 3.66 -11.89 9.04
C ILE A 188 3.11 -11.11 7.83
N PHE A 189 1.90 -10.55 7.95
CA PHE A 189 1.34 -9.68 6.92
C PHE A 189 2.20 -8.44 6.70
N GLY A 190 2.71 -7.84 7.78
CA GLY A 190 3.66 -6.72 7.72
C GLY A 190 4.95 -7.09 7.00
N LEU A 191 5.47 -8.31 7.19
CA LEU A 191 6.61 -8.82 6.42
C LEU A 191 6.28 -8.84 4.92
N GLY A 192 5.18 -9.50 4.54
CA GLY A 192 4.77 -9.62 3.14
C GLY A 192 4.51 -8.26 2.48
N PHE A 193 3.71 -7.42 3.13
CA PHE A 193 3.36 -6.08 2.66
C PHE A 193 4.58 -5.16 2.55
N GLY A 194 5.49 -5.20 3.53
CA GLY A 194 6.72 -4.42 3.53
C GLY A 194 7.66 -4.74 2.37
N MET A 195 7.60 -5.97 1.83
CA MET A 195 8.30 -6.34 0.59
C MET A 195 7.52 -5.90 -0.65
N LEU A 196 6.21 -6.14 -0.63
CA LEU A 196 5.36 -6.09 -1.82
C LEU A 196 5.02 -4.66 -2.24
N TYR A 197 4.61 -3.81 -1.30
CA TYR A 197 4.13 -2.47 -1.59
C TYR A 197 5.19 -1.54 -2.21
N PRO A 198 6.45 -1.51 -1.73
CA PRO A 198 7.49 -0.72 -2.39
C PRO A 198 7.84 -1.28 -3.75
N THR A 199 7.90 -2.62 -3.90
CA THR A 199 8.22 -3.26 -5.18
C THR A 199 7.15 -2.97 -6.24
N LEU A 200 5.86 -2.95 -5.84
CA LEU A 200 4.74 -2.54 -6.70
C LEU A 200 5.00 -1.13 -7.24
N ASN A 201 5.32 -0.20 -6.33
CA ASN A 201 5.57 1.20 -6.67
C ASN A 201 6.81 1.37 -7.56
N THR A 202 7.89 0.62 -7.35
CA THR A 202 9.09 0.69 -8.20
C THR A 202 8.84 0.13 -9.60
N GLN A 203 8.05 -0.94 -9.72
CA GLN A 203 7.68 -1.51 -11.02
C GLN A 203 6.81 -0.54 -11.84
N VAL A 204 5.87 0.18 -11.20
CA VAL A 204 5.11 1.24 -11.88
C VAL A 204 6.06 2.34 -12.40
N ALA A 205 7.03 2.78 -11.59
CA ALA A 205 8.01 3.78 -12.00
C ALA A 205 8.93 3.29 -13.14
N ALA A 206 9.28 2.00 -13.16
CA ALA A 206 10.14 1.41 -14.18
C ALA A 206 9.42 1.24 -15.52
N MET A 207 8.12 0.91 -15.50
CA MET A 207 7.30 0.71 -16.71
C MET A 207 6.92 2.01 -17.44
N PHE A 208 7.15 3.19 -16.86
CA PHE A 208 6.71 4.44 -17.50
C PHE A 208 7.80 5.53 -17.45
N PRO A 209 8.00 6.28 -18.56
CA PRO A 209 8.84 7.47 -18.57
C PRO A 209 8.26 8.56 -17.66
N ALA A 210 9.10 9.53 -17.27
CA ALA A 210 8.76 10.56 -16.28
C ALA A 210 7.44 11.29 -16.57
N ASN A 211 7.16 11.58 -17.85
CA ASN A 211 5.94 12.24 -18.31
C ASN A 211 4.66 11.39 -18.18
N GLY A 212 4.78 10.05 -18.22
CA GLY A 212 3.66 9.10 -18.10
C GLY A 212 3.42 8.58 -16.69
N ARG A 213 4.39 8.74 -15.77
CA ARG A 213 4.34 8.20 -14.40
C ARG A 213 3.15 8.71 -13.60
N GLY A 214 2.82 9.99 -13.70
CA GLY A 214 1.69 10.57 -12.96
C GLY A 214 0.36 9.86 -13.30
N ARG A 215 0.11 9.63 -14.59
CA ARG A 215 -1.08 8.90 -15.07
C ARG A 215 -1.05 7.42 -14.68
N ALA A 216 0.12 6.78 -14.78
CA ALA A 216 0.29 5.38 -14.36
C ALA A 216 0.03 5.18 -12.87
N TYR A 217 0.59 6.05 -12.01
CA TYR A 217 0.29 6.05 -10.57
C TYR A 217 -1.16 6.41 -10.26
N GLY A 218 -1.79 7.25 -11.08
CA GLY A 218 -3.22 7.55 -10.97
C GLY A 218 -4.08 6.29 -11.16
N ILE A 219 -3.84 5.54 -12.24
CA ILE A 219 -4.53 4.28 -12.52
C ILE A 219 -4.22 3.26 -11.42
N PHE A 220 -2.93 3.08 -11.07
CA PHE A 220 -2.51 2.16 -10.03
C PHE A 220 -3.16 2.44 -8.68
N ASN A 221 -3.16 3.71 -8.24
CA ASN A 221 -3.81 4.09 -7.00
C ASN A 221 -5.33 3.92 -7.06
N ALA A 222 -5.97 4.11 -8.21
CA ALA A 222 -7.40 3.85 -8.36
C ALA A 222 -7.72 2.37 -8.11
N PHE A 223 -6.98 1.45 -8.74
CA PHE A 223 -7.12 0.00 -8.49
C PHE A 223 -6.80 -0.36 -7.04
N TYR A 224 -5.71 0.17 -6.49
CA TYR A 224 -5.32 -0.07 -5.11
C TYR A 224 -6.40 0.40 -4.12
N THR A 225 -6.86 1.64 -4.22
CA THR A 225 -7.94 2.16 -3.35
C THR A 225 -9.23 1.40 -3.54
N MET A 226 -9.58 1.00 -4.78
CA MET A 226 -10.76 0.16 -5.03
C MET A 226 -10.70 -1.16 -4.27
N GLY A 227 -9.52 -1.79 -4.19
CA GLY A 227 -9.30 -2.99 -3.38
C GLY A 227 -9.61 -2.76 -1.90
N VAL A 228 -9.09 -1.68 -1.31
CA VAL A 228 -9.35 -1.35 0.11
C VAL A 228 -10.82 -1.04 0.37
N VAL A 229 -11.50 -0.34 -0.54
CA VAL A 229 -12.87 0.16 -0.34
C VAL A 229 -13.94 -0.90 -0.62
N VAL A 230 -13.77 -1.71 -1.66
CA VAL A 230 -14.78 -2.70 -2.08
C VAL A 230 -14.79 -3.93 -1.18
N THR A 231 -13.63 -4.27 -0.61
CA THR A 231 -13.48 -5.54 0.12
C THR A 231 -14.24 -5.60 1.45
N PRO A 232 -14.23 -4.58 2.34
CA PRO A 232 -14.99 -4.63 3.59
C PRO A 232 -16.50 -4.83 3.40
N PRO A 233 -17.19 -4.09 2.49
CA PRO A 233 -18.60 -4.36 2.20
C PRO A 233 -18.83 -5.76 1.61
N ALA A 234 -17.97 -6.21 0.70
CA ALA A 234 -18.08 -7.54 0.11
C ALA A 234 -17.96 -8.66 1.15
N ILE A 235 -17.01 -8.52 2.09
CA ILE A 235 -16.87 -9.46 3.22
C ILE A 235 -18.07 -9.35 4.15
N GLY A 236 -18.51 -8.14 4.50
CA GLY A 236 -19.69 -7.94 5.34
C GLY A 236 -20.95 -8.61 4.77
N TRP A 237 -21.12 -8.61 3.45
CA TRP A 237 -22.19 -9.36 2.77
C TRP A 237 -21.97 -10.87 2.77
N ALA A 238 -20.73 -11.35 2.67
CA ALA A 238 -20.42 -12.78 2.69
C ALA A 238 -20.51 -13.40 4.08
N MET A 239 -20.19 -12.66 5.15
CA MET A 239 -20.08 -13.14 6.53
C MET A 239 -21.31 -13.90 7.08
N PRO A 240 -22.57 -13.54 6.76
CA PRO A 240 -23.73 -14.33 7.18
C PRO A 240 -23.78 -15.75 6.60
N HIS A 241 -23.07 -16.00 5.51
CA HIS A 241 -23.10 -17.27 4.77
C HIS A 241 -21.81 -18.08 4.90
N THR A 242 -20.83 -17.59 5.65
CA THR A 242 -19.50 -18.20 5.76
C THR A 242 -18.88 -17.94 7.12
N THR A 243 -17.66 -18.45 7.34
CA THR A 243 -16.89 -18.20 8.56
C THR A 243 -15.66 -17.36 8.23
N THR A 244 -15.15 -16.63 9.23
CA THR A 244 -13.92 -15.85 9.09
C THR A 244 -12.73 -16.71 8.64
N SER A 245 -12.64 -17.96 9.14
CA SER A 245 -11.61 -18.91 8.74
C SER A 245 -11.68 -19.25 7.24
N VAL A 246 -12.87 -19.43 6.68
CA VAL A 246 -13.05 -19.67 5.25
C VAL A 246 -12.67 -18.45 4.44
N VAL A 247 -13.06 -17.24 4.88
CA VAL A 247 -12.66 -15.98 4.20
C VAL A 247 -11.14 -15.84 4.17
N PHE A 248 -10.47 -16.05 5.30
CA PHE A 248 -9.01 -16.01 5.34
C PHE A 248 -8.37 -17.13 4.50
N GLY A 249 -8.94 -18.34 4.48
CA GLY A 249 -8.49 -19.42 3.60
C GLY A 249 -8.58 -19.06 2.11
N VAL A 250 -9.68 -18.43 1.69
CA VAL A 250 -9.85 -17.93 0.32
C VAL A 250 -8.83 -16.84 0.00
N LEU A 251 -8.62 -15.88 0.91
CA LEU A 251 -7.60 -14.84 0.73
C LEU A 251 -6.19 -15.41 0.65
N ALA A 252 -5.88 -16.46 1.42
CA ALA A 252 -4.62 -17.18 1.33
C ALA A 252 -4.45 -17.83 -0.05
N ALA A 253 -5.49 -18.52 -0.55
CA ALA A 253 -5.47 -19.12 -1.88
C ALA A 253 -5.31 -18.07 -2.99
N LEU A 254 -6.02 -16.94 -2.92
CA LEU A 254 -5.87 -15.84 -3.86
C LEU A 254 -4.46 -15.22 -3.83
N ALA A 255 -3.86 -15.09 -2.64
CA ALA A 255 -2.49 -14.61 -2.51
C ALA A 255 -1.47 -15.60 -3.10
N LEU A 256 -1.68 -16.92 -2.94
CA LEU A 256 -0.86 -17.95 -3.59
C LEU A 256 -1.01 -17.92 -5.12
N LEU A 257 -2.23 -17.75 -5.63
CA LEU A 257 -2.47 -17.56 -7.06
C LEU A 257 -1.81 -16.29 -7.59
N GLY A 258 -1.83 -15.21 -6.81
CA GLY A 258 -1.07 -13.99 -7.10
C GLY A 258 0.42 -14.27 -7.22
N ALA A 259 1.02 -14.96 -6.24
CA ALA A 259 2.42 -15.36 -6.27
C ALA A 259 2.77 -16.21 -7.51
N ALA A 260 1.93 -17.21 -7.82
CA ALA A 260 2.12 -18.10 -8.96
C ALA A 260 1.98 -17.38 -10.30
N GLY A 261 0.94 -16.55 -10.46
CA GLY A 261 0.73 -15.73 -11.65
C GLY A 261 1.91 -14.79 -11.89
N LEU A 262 2.36 -14.10 -10.84
CA LEU A 262 3.51 -13.19 -10.95
C LEU A 262 4.82 -13.92 -11.25
N TYR A 263 5.03 -15.12 -10.71
CA TYR A 263 6.18 -15.94 -11.05
C TYR A 263 6.14 -16.42 -12.50
N GLY A 264 4.99 -16.89 -12.98
CA GLY A 264 4.81 -17.38 -14.35
C GLY A 264 4.95 -16.27 -15.39
N PHE A 265 4.39 -15.09 -15.11
CA PHE A 265 4.40 -13.94 -16.00
C PHE A 265 5.52 -12.93 -15.67
N ARG A 266 6.54 -13.35 -14.92
CA ARG A 266 7.70 -12.51 -14.56
C ARG A 266 8.38 -11.88 -15.77
N HIS A 267 8.41 -12.61 -16.88
CA HIS A 267 8.99 -12.18 -18.15
C HIS A 267 8.25 -10.99 -18.78
N LEU A 268 6.98 -10.74 -18.43
CA LEU A 268 6.19 -9.58 -18.89
C LEU A 268 6.41 -8.34 -18.02
N MET A 269 7.04 -8.51 -16.85
CA MET A 269 7.30 -7.45 -15.88
C MET A 269 8.79 -7.09 -15.76
N ASP A 270 9.69 -7.90 -16.33
CA ASP A 270 11.10 -7.58 -16.49
C ASP A 270 11.25 -6.47 -17.53
N VAL A 271 11.11 -5.22 -17.09
CA VAL A 271 11.56 -4.06 -17.84
C VAL A 271 13.07 -3.99 -17.64
N ASN A 272 13.85 -4.53 -18.59
CA ASN A 272 15.30 -4.41 -18.57
C ASN A 272 15.72 -3.20 -19.41
N PRO A 273 16.05 -2.06 -18.78
CA PRO A 273 16.40 -0.84 -19.52
C PRO A 273 17.63 -1.02 -20.42
N GLU A 274 18.57 -1.93 -20.11
CA GLU A 274 19.74 -2.21 -20.97
C GLU A 274 19.38 -3.04 -22.20
N LYS A 275 18.45 -4.00 -22.08
CA LYS A 275 17.98 -4.80 -23.23
C LYS A 275 17.11 -3.98 -24.18
N ASP A 276 16.28 -3.08 -23.66
CA ASP A 276 15.43 -2.23 -24.48
C ASP A 276 16.24 -1.11 -25.17
N ALA A 277 17.30 -0.60 -24.54
CA ALA A 277 18.26 0.28 -25.19
C ALA A 277 19.02 -0.41 -26.34
N ALA A 278 19.47 -1.66 -26.14
CA ALA A 278 20.12 -2.45 -27.19
C ALA A 278 19.19 -2.81 -28.36
N ARG A 279 17.89 -3.06 -28.08
CA ARG A 279 16.88 -3.32 -29.12
C ARG A 279 16.57 -2.09 -29.97
N THR A 280 16.65 -0.90 -29.39
CA THR A 280 16.38 0.36 -30.10
C THR A 280 17.60 0.84 -30.90
N ALA A 281 18.81 0.42 -30.53
CA ALA A 281 20.04 0.71 -31.28
C ALA A 281 20.27 -0.26 -32.46
N ALA A 282 19.51 -1.35 -32.55
CA ALA A 282 19.60 -2.38 -33.58
C ALA A 282 18.52 -2.25 -34.68
N VAL A 283 17.70 -1.19 -34.64
CA VAL A 283 16.70 -0.82 -35.64
C VAL A 283 17.07 0.55 -36.20
#